data_AF-A0A6A1V222-F1
#
_entry.id   AF-A0A6A1V222-F1
#
_cell.length_a   1.000
_cell.length_b   1.000
_cell.length_c   1.000
_cell.angle_alpha   90.00
_cell.angle_beta   90.00
_cell.angle_gamma   90.00
#
_symmetry.space_group_name_H-M   'P 1'
#
loop_
_entity.id
_entity.type
_entity.pdbx_description
1 polymer ?
#
loop_
_entity_poly.entity_id
_entity_poly.type
_entity_poly.pdbx_seq_one_letter_code
_entity_poly.pdbx_strand_id
1 'polypeptide(L)'
;MITLLGFFLLEFRRKLLSGLLIAMDLVSINATLLFETDGRLLLQGTRGPRIVVIAASIGAASASMLNSGNFVLYNSAQQIIWRSFDYPTDTILSTQSLFAGQQLLSSISESDHSTGIFRLKMQSDGNLVQHPVDSPDTAPYAYYASGTYGWGDNGTLNLDADGYLYLLNGAGYNMKNLTNRGYTTRETIYLMRIDADGIFRLYSHNLKQSGDWSIIWSSSSDKCDPMGLCGLNAFCVPNDQEALCVCLPGFAMVDPGNWKLGCDRNFTAQSCQSNDVYNAYTVEELANTIWEDVSYSVLQSTVKEDCQQACSEDCNCEAALFIDRTCRKQRLPLRWEKETD
;
A
#
# COMPACT_ATOMS: atom_id res chain seq x y z
N MET A 1 -3.42 -12.59 28.00
CA MET A 1 -2.34 -13.49 27.53
C MET A 1 -2.77 -14.30 26.31
N ILE A 2 -3.95 -14.93 26.30
CA ILE A 2 -4.48 -15.69 25.15
C ILE A 2 -4.78 -14.80 23.92
N THR A 3 -5.26 -13.57 24.11
CA THR A 3 -5.54 -12.61 23.03
C THR A 3 -4.28 -12.09 22.33
N LEU A 4 -3.21 -11.85 23.10
CA LEU A 4 -1.88 -11.51 22.56
C LEU A 4 -1.23 -12.68 21.81
N LEU A 5 -1.49 -13.93 22.23
CA LEU A 5 -1.02 -15.13 21.54
C LEU A 5 -1.73 -15.34 20.19
N GLY A 6 -3.02 -15.00 20.09
CA GLY A 6 -3.80 -15.06 18.85
C GLY A 6 -3.41 -13.98 17.84
N PHE A 7 -3.25 -12.73 18.31
CA PHE A 7 -2.68 -11.64 17.51
C PHE A 7 -1.25 -11.99 17.07
N PHE A 8 -0.45 -12.57 17.96
CA PHE A 8 0.89 -13.05 17.62
C PHE A 8 0.87 -14.17 16.59
N LEU A 9 0.01 -15.18 16.67
CA LEU A 9 -0.05 -16.22 15.61
C LEU A 9 -0.43 -15.62 14.25
N LEU A 10 -1.28 -14.59 14.23
CA LEU A 10 -1.63 -13.85 13.02
C LEU A 10 -0.46 -13.02 12.50
N GLU A 11 0.18 -12.23 13.37
CA GLU A 11 1.29 -11.32 13.02
C GLU A 11 2.59 -12.07 12.76
N PHE A 12 2.79 -13.21 13.41
CA PHE A 12 3.87 -14.15 13.15
C PHE A 12 3.63 -14.86 11.82
N ARG A 13 2.38 -15.28 11.51
CA ARG A 13 2.02 -15.69 10.13
C ARG A 13 2.36 -14.59 9.13
N ARG A 14 2.00 -13.33 9.42
CA ARG A 14 2.28 -12.18 8.54
C ARG A 14 3.78 -11.94 8.36
N LYS A 15 4.58 -12.00 9.42
CA LYS A 15 6.05 -11.85 9.37
C LYS A 15 6.76 -13.04 8.71
N LEU A 16 6.25 -14.26 8.89
CA LEU A 16 6.67 -15.46 8.16
C LEU A 16 6.43 -15.32 6.65
N LEU A 17 5.34 -14.65 6.25
CA LEU A 17 4.93 -14.45 4.87
C LEU A 17 5.61 -13.24 4.21
N SER A 18 5.89 -12.15 4.94
CA SER A 18 6.49 -10.93 4.39
C SER A 18 8.02 -10.94 4.30
N GLY A 19 8.70 -11.72 5.17
CA GLY A 19 10.15 -11.87 5.15
C GLY A 19 10.67 -12.79 4.05
N LEU A 20 9.77 -13.37 3.25
CA LEU A 20 10.09 -14.35 2.23
C LEU A 20 9.34 -14.09 0.94
N LEU A 21 10.10 -14.18 -0.15
CA LEU A 21 9.63 -14.53 -1.49
C LEU A 21 9.08 -15.99 -1.52
N ILE A 22 8.31 -16.41 -0.51
CA ILE A 22 7.60 -17.70 -0.54
C ILE A 22 6.31 -17.47 -1.30
N ALA A 23 6.22 -18.12 -2.46
CA ALA A 23 5.00 -18.33 -3.20
C ALA A 23 3.82 -18.62 -2.25
N MET A 24 2.72 -17.93 -2.49
CA MET A 24 1.45 -17.89 -1.76
C MET A 24 0.78 -19.26 -1.58
N ASP A 25 1.38 -20.18 -0.84
CA ASP A 25 0.71 -21.40 -0.39
C ASP A 25 0.45 -21.31 1.11
N LEU A 26 -0.84 -21.29 1.47
CA LEU A 26 -1.33 -21.27 2.84
C LEU A 26 -0.55 -22.27 3.71
N VAL A 27 0.12 -21.77 4.74
CA VAL A 27 0.68 -22.60 5.81
C VAL A 27 -0.44 -23.47 6.38
N SER A 28 -0.38 -24.78 6.14
CA SER A 28 -1.35 -25.79 6.60
C SER A 28 -1.61 -25.64 8.11
N ILE A 29 -2.85 -25.90 8.55
CA ILE A 29 -3.30 -25.83 9.95
C ILE A 29 -2.41 -26.66 10.91
N ASN A 30 -1.67 -27.64 10.38
CA ASN A 30 -0.77 -28.51 11.13
C ASN A 30 0.72 -28.25 10.84
N ALA A 31 1.08 -27.03 10.45
CA ALA A 31 2.48 -26.69 10.25
C ALA A 31 3.22 -26.56 11.59
N THR A 32 4.43 -27.10 11.65
CA THR A 32 5.32 -27.01 12.81
C THR A 32 6.47 -26.07 12.49
N LEU A 33 6.76 -25.17 13.43
CA LEU A 33 7.96 -24.35 13.40
C LEU A 33 9.09 -25.14 14.07
N LEU A 34 10.13 -25.47 13.34
CA LEU A 34 11.28 -26.21 13.82
C LEU A 34 12.48 -25.29 13.96
N PHE A 35 13.16 -25.41 15.08
CA PHE A 35 14.40 -24.69 15.35
C PHE A 35 15.56 -25.68 15.26
N GLU A 36 16.45 -25.49 14.29
CA GLU A 36 17.64 -26.32 14.11
C GLU A 36 18.86 -25.73 14.82
N THR A 37 19.74 -26.60 15.29
CA THR A 37 20.94 -26.23 16.06
C THR A 37 21.97 -25.43 15.26
N ASP A 38 21.82 -25.37 13.94
CA ASP A 38 22.64 -24.53 13.05
C ASP A 38 22.09 -23.10 12.89
N GLY A 39 21.04 -22.75 13.63
CA GLY A 39 20.46 -21.41 13.65
C GLY A 39 19.37 -21.15 12.64
N ARG A 40 18.91 -22.18 11.94
CA ARG A 40 17.78 -22.07 11.01
C ARG A 40 16.46 -22.26 11.73
N LEU A 41 15.50 -21.40 11.38
CA LEU A 41 14.09 -21.60 11.70
C LEU A 41 13.40 -22.12 10.45
N LEU A 42 12.82 -23.31 10.55
CA LEU A 42 12.15 -23.99 9.45
C LEU A 42 10.65 -24.03 9.69
N LEU A 43 9.87 -23.89 8.62
CA LEU A 43 8.45 -24.19 8.62
C LEU A 43 8.24 -25.54 7.94
N GLN A 44 7.63 -26.48 8.65
CA GLN A 44 7.30 -27.80 8.12
C GLN A 44 5.79 -28.00 8.08
N GLY A 45 5.22 -28.06 6.87
CA GLY A 45 3.82 -28.46 6.67
C GLY A 45 3.61 -29.98 6.83
N THR A 46 2.36 -30.43 6.80
CA THR A 46 2.01 -31.86 6.96
C THR A 46 2.45 -32.75 5.81
N ARG A 47 2.49 -32.22 4.58
CA ARG A 47 2.88 -32.97 3.36
C ARG A 47 3.70 -32.10 2.39
N GLY A 48 4.55 -31.21 2.92
CA GLY A 48 5.35 -30.29 2.12
C GLY A 48 6.84 -30.30 2.49
N PRO A 49 7.71 -29.76 1.62
CA PRO A 49 9.12 -29.59 1.93
C PRO A 49 9.30 -28.67 3.15
N ARG A 50 10.42 -28.83 3.87
CA ARG A 50 10.80 -27.88 4.92
C ARG A 50 11.25 -26.58 4.27
N ILE A 51 10.64 -25.48 4.69
CA ILE A 51 10.97 -24.14 4.17
C ILE A 51 11.84 -23.44 5.20
N VAL A 52 13.00 -22.93 4.78
CA VAL A 52 13.83 -22.10 5.65
C VAL A 52 13.19 -20.72 5.75
N VAL A 53 12.75 -20.36 6.96
CA VAL A 53 12.13 -19.07 7.24
C VAL A 53 13.18 -18.06 7.70
N ILE A 54 14.12 -18.51 8.53
CA ILE A 54 15.20 -17.67 9.02
C ILE A 54 16.48 -18.47 8.86
N ALA A 55 17.47 -17.85 8.22
CA ALA A 55 18.83 -18.35 8.17
C ALA A 55 19.73 -17.31 8.86
N ALA A 56 19.89 -17.44 10.18
CA ALA A 56 20.91 -16.63 10.86
C ALA A 56 22.30 -17.10 10.37
N SER A 57 23.20 -16.16 10.11
CA SER A 57 24.58 -16.44 9.66
C SER A 57 25.44 -17.13 10.72
N ILE A 58 24.95 -17.20 11.96
CA ILE A 58 25.59 -17.76 13.14
C ILE A 58 24.57 -18.69 13.80
N GLY A 59 25.02 -19.85 14.31
CA GLY A 59 24.16 -20.81 14.99
C GLY A 59 23.35 -20.18 16.13
N ALA A 60 22.04 -20.42 16.14
CA ALA A 60 21.13 -19.94 17.16
C ALA A 60 20.96 -21.01 18.25
N ALA A 61 20.95 -20.58 19.51
CA ALA A 61 20.84 -21.44 20.69
C ALA A 61 19.44 -21.39 21.31
N SER A 62 18.74 -20.27 21.20
CA SER A 62 17.37 -20.12 21.73
C SER A 62 16.59 -19.03 20.99
N ALA A 63 15.29 -19.02 21.21
CA ALA A 63 14.36 -18.02 20.67
C ALA A 63 13.43 -17.52 21.77
N SER A 64 13.00 -16.26 21.70
CA SER A 64 12.08 -15.68 22.68
C SER A 64 11.10 -14.70 22.07
N MET A 65 9.94 -14.61 22.71
CA MET A 65 8.94 -13.58 22.49
C MET A 65 9.08 -12.50 23.55
N LEU A 66 9.49 -11.29 23.14
CA LEU A 66 9.49 -10.15 24.06
C LEU A 66 8.06 -9.61 24.24
N ASN A 67 7.81 -8.95 25.38
CA ASN A 67 6.51 -8.32 25.67
C ASN A 67 6.13 -7.24 24.65
N SER A 68 7.10 -6.68 23.91
CA SER A 68 6.86 -5.75 22.80
C SER A 68 6.29 -6.42 21.54
N GLY A 69 6.23 -7.76 21.49
CA GLY A 69 5.90 -8.51 20.27
C GLY A 69 7.11 -8.77 19.37
N ASN A 70 8.32 -8.35 19.78
CA ASN A 70 9.53 -8.65 19.04
C ASN A 70 9.96 -10.11 19.28
N PHE A 71 9.87 -10.94 18.24
CA PHE A 71 10.46 -12.28 18.24
C PHE A 71 11.97 -12.18 17.95
N VAL A 72 12.78 -12.79 18.80
CA VAL A 72 14.24 -12.66 18.77
C VAL A 72 14.91 -14.03 18.84
N LEU A 73 16.00 -14.21 18.08
CA LEU A 73 16.88 -15.37 18.15
C LEU A 73 18.19 -14.97 18.86
N TYR A 74 18.65 -15.84 19.75
CA TYR A 74 19.90 -15.66 20.50
C TYR A 74 20.93 -16.70 20.11
N ASN A 75 22.20 -16.32 20.11
CA ASN A 75 23.32 -17.27 20.06
C ASN A 75 23.63 -17.86 21.45
N SER A 76 24.62 -18.76 21.53
CA SER A 76 25.05 -19.39 22.79
C SER A 76 25.59 -18.41 23.85
N ALA A 77 26.06 -17.24 23.41
CA ALA A 77 26.50 -16.14 24.27
C ALA A 77 25.35 -15.21 24.69
N GLN A 78 24.10 -15.58 24.43
CA GLN A 78 22.89 -14.79 24.70
C GLN A 78 22.83 -13.44 23.96
N GLN A 79 23.54 -13.30 22.85
CA GLN A 79 23.47 -12.12 21.98
C GLN A 79 22.35 -12.29 20.96
N ILE A 80 21.60 -11.22 20.71
CA ILE A 80 20.58 -11.20 19.65
C ILE A 80 21.28 -11.25 18.30
N ILE A 81 20.96 -12.28 17.51
CA ILE A 81 21.51 -12.50 16.16
C ILE A 81 20.47 -12.29 15.06
N TRP A 82 19.19 -12.25 15.43
CA TRP A 82 18.09 -11.94 14.53
C TRP A 82 16.90 -11.42 15.35
N ARG A 83 16.13 -10.48 14.79
CA ARG A 83 14.89 -9.99 15.39
C ARG A 83 13.85 -9.66 14.34
N SER A 84 12.60 -9.92 14.68
CA SER A 84 11.44 -9.72 13.79
C SER A 84 11.12 -8.27 13.50
N PHE A 85 11.60 -7.34 14.32
CA PHE A 85 11.37 -5.91 14.14
C PHE A 85 12.21 -5.31 13.00
N ASP A 86 13.28 -5.99 12.60
CA ASP A 86 14.13 -5.56 11.47
C ASP A 86 13.50 -5.89 10.10
N TYR A 87 12.41 -6.67 10.09
CA TYR A 87 11.69 -7.13 8.90
C TYR A 87 10.20 -6.77 9.01
N PRO A 88 9.83 -5.50 8.79
CA PRO A 88 8.44 -5.07 8.90
C PRO A 88 7.55 -5.66 7.78
N THR A 89 6.24 -5.69 8.03
CA THR A 89 5.20 -6.21 7.13
C THR A 89 4.37 -5.04 6.56
N ASP A 90 3.06 -5.10 6.71
CA ASP A 90 2.10 -4.00 6.67
C ASP A 90 2.08 -3.15 7.97
N THR A 91 2.66 -3.66 9.07
CA THR A 91 2.39 -3.18 10.44
C THR A 91 3.68 -2.80 11.20
N ILE A 92 3.60 -1.71 11.99
CA ILE A 92 4.60 -1.30 12.97
C ILE A 92 3.97 -1.29 14.37
N LEU A 93 4.63 -1.95 15.32
CA LEU A 93 4.22 -1.98 16.73
C LEU A 93 4.94 -0.90 17.54
N SER A 94 4.44 -0.63 18.75
CA SER A 94 5.15 0.25 19.70
C SER A 94 6.58 -0.24 19.91
N THR A 95 7.53 0.69 20.02
CA THR A 95 8.99 0.45 20.14
C THR A 95 9.68 -0.11 18.90
N GLN A 96 8.94 -0.35 17.81
CA GLN A 96 9.53 -0.64 16.50
C GLN A 96 9.69 0.67 15.72
N SER A 97 10.80 0.78 14.99
CA SER A 97 11.06 1.90 14.09
C SER A 97 11.12 1.39 12.65
N LEU A 98 10.58 2.17 11.71
CA LEU A 98 10.82 1.98 10.28
C LEU A 98 11.99 2.88 9.88
N PHE A 99 13.11 2.27 9.49
CA PHE A 99 14.32 2.98 9.10
C PHE A 99 14.29 3.44 7.65
N ALA A 100 15.06 4.48 7.33
CA ALA A 100 15.29 4.90 5.97
C ALA A 100 15.65 3.72 5.03
N GLY A 101 15.00 3.68 3.88
CA GLY A 101 15.09 2.60 2.91
C GLY A 101 14.10 1.45 3.15
N GLN A 102 13.56 1.30 4.37
CA GLN A 102 12.54 0.30 4.65
C GLN A 102 11.14 0.76 4.24
N GLN A 103 10.26 -0.21 4.02
CA GLN A 103 8.88 0.02 3.61
C GLN A 103 7.92 -0.95 4.30
N LEU A 104 6.68 -0.52 4.43
CA LEU A 104 5.53 -1.36 4.71
C LEU A 104 4.80 -1.66 3.41
N LEU A 105 4.26 -2.86 3.29
CA LEU A 105 3.47 -3.30 2.13
C LEU A 105 2.09 -3.68 2.61
N SER A 106 1.04 -3.16 1.96
CA SER A 106 -0.34 -3.47 2.34
C SER A 106 -0.66 -4.95 2.17
N SER A 107 -1.75 -5.41 2.78
CA SER A 107 -2.37 -6.70 2.45
C SER A 107 -3.20 -6.59 1.16
N ILE A 108 -3.55 -7.72 0.51
CA ILE A 108 -4.53 -7.73 -0.58
C ILE A 108 -5.93 -7.38 -0.04
N SER A 109 -6.32 -7.94 1.10
CA SER A 109 -7.60 -7.66 1.75
C SER A 109 -7.50 -7.91 3.26
N GLU A 110 -8.60 -7.68 3.98
CA GLU A 110 -8.68 -8.03 5.41
C GLU A 110 -8.55 -9.54 5.69
N SER A 111 -8.89 -10.38 4.71
CA SER A 111 -8.81 -11.85 4.82
C SER A 111 -7.58 -12.45 4.13
N ASP A 112 -7.02 -11.76 3.14
CA ASP A 112 -5.83 -12.17 2.39
C ASP A 112 -4.64 -11.23 2.71
N HIS A 113 -3.76 -11.74 3.57
CA HIS A 113 -2.57 -11.03 4.05
C HIS A 113 -1.33 -11.21 3.15
N SER A 114 -1.50 -11.70 1.93
CA SER A 114 -0.44 -11.62 0.94
C SER A 114 -0.18 -10.17 0.53
N THR A 115 0.97 -9.93 -0.10
CA THR A 115 1.43 -8.58 -0.48
C THR A 115 0.45 -7.94 -1.45
N GLY A 116 -0.14 -6.82 -1.04
CA GLY A 116 -1.00 -5.96 -1.83
C GLY A 116 -0.22 -4.97 -2.69
N ILE A 117 -0.92 -3.95 -3.17
CA ILE A 117 -0.44 -3.04 -4.22
C ILE A 117 0.02 -1.68 -3.70
N PHE A 118 -0.08 -1.43 -2.39
CA PHE A 118 0.31 -0.16 -1.77
C PHE A 118 1.51 -0.32 -0.86
N ARG A 119 2.36 0.71 -0.82
CA ARG A 119 3.50 0.77 0.09
C ARG A 119 3.56 2.10 0.83
N LEU A 120 4.10 2.04 2.05
CA LEU A 120 4.56 3.20 2.82
C LEU A 120 6.07 3.08 2.97
N LYS A 121 6.85 4.04 2.48
CA LYS A 121 8.30 3.98 2.53
C LYS A 121 8.86 5.14 3.33
N MET A 122 9.77 4.83 4.26
CA MET A 122 10.64 5.83 4.86
C MET A 122 11.79 6.06 3.88
N GLN A 123 11.72 7.11 3.08
CA GLN A 123 12.72 7.40 2.05
C GLN A 123 14.01 7.94 2.68
N SER A 124 15.14 7.75 1.98
CA SER A 124 16.47 8.13 2.47
C SER A 124 16.66 9.65 2.60
N ASP A 125 15.83 10.43 1.91
CA ASP A 125 15.76 11.91 1.95
C ASP A 125 14.99 12.47 3.16
N GLY A 126 14.59 11.59 4.09
CA GLY A 126 13.87 11.94 5.31
C GLY A 126 12.36 12.05 5.14
N ASN A 127 11.79 11.78 3.96
CA ASN A 127 10.36 11.83 3.73
C ASN A 127 9.68 10.47 3.96
N LEU A 128 8.56 10.45 4.67
CA LEU A 128 7.67 9.29 4.73
C LEU A 128 6.59 9.43 3.65
N VAL A 129 6.52 8.48 2.72
CA VAL A 129 5.69 8.63 1.51
C VAL A 129 4.93 7.35 1.21
N GLN A 130 3.69 7.48 0.72
CA GLN A 130 2.90 6.37 0.21
C GLN A 130 2.81 6.38 -1.31
N HIS A 131 2.95 5.18 -1.88
CA HIS A 131 3.04 4.91 -3.30
C HIS A 131 2.39 3.57 -3.66
N PRO A 132 2.00 3.35 -4.91
CA PRO A 132 1.89 2.00 -5.47
C PRO A 132 3.22 1.22 -5.36
N VAL A 133 3.18 -0.10 -5.20
CA VAL A 133 4.40 -0.93 -5.00
C VAL A 133 5.38 -0.84 -6.17
N ASP A 134 4.89 -0.72 -7.39
CA ASP A 134 5.69 -0.72 -8.63
C ASP A 134 5.95 0.69 -9.21
N SER A 135 5.65 1.75 -8.46
CA SER A 135 5.92 3.12 -8.91
C SER A 135 7.29 3.64 -8.45
N PRO A 136 7.90 4.57 -9.21
CA PRO A 136 9.07 5.31 -8.76
C PRO A 136 8.80 6.12 -7.48
N ASP A 137 9.84 6.32 -6.67
CA ASP A 137 9.84 7.21 -5.50
C ASP A 137 9.89 8.69 -5.96
N THR A 138 8.90 9.13 -6.74
CA THR A 138 8.79 10.52 -7.24
C THR A 138 7.44 11.12 -6.90
N ALA A 139 7.38 12.45 -6.91
CA ALA A 139 6.18 13.20 -6.52
C ALA A 139 4.91 12.86 -7.32
N PRO A 140 4.95 12.64 -8.66
CA PRO A 140 3.75 12.32 -9.43
C PRO A 140 3.03 11.03 -9.02
N TYR A 141 3.73 10.10 -8.36
CA TYR A 141 3.19 8.81 -7.93
C TYR A 141 2.87 8.76 -6.43
N ALA A 142 3.16 9.85 -5.70
CA ALA A 142 2.93 9.94 -4.27
C ALA A 142 1.49 10.41 -4.04
N TYR A 143 0.70 9.60 -3.34
CA TYR A 143 -0.65 10.01 -2.90
C TYR A 143 -0.70 10.49 -1.45
N TYR A 144 0.37 10.28 -0.69
CA TYR A 144 0.58 10.89 0.60
C TYR A 144 2.07 11.12 0.81
N ALA A 145 2.44 12.30 1.34
CA ALA A 145 3.79 12.58 1.78
C ALA A 145 3.77 13.34 3.10
N SER A 146 4.69 13.00 4.01
CA SER A 146 4.83 13.69 5.28
C SER A 146 5.35 15.12 5.14
N GLY A 147 5.96 15.48 4.00
CA GLY A 147 6.45 16.82 3.71
C GLY A 147 7.73 17.19 4.46
N THR A 148 8.52 16.19 4.87
CA THR A 148 9.78 16.36 5.60
C THR A 148 11.01 16.28 4.69
N TYR A 149 10.82 16.29 3.37
CA TYR A 149 11.91 16.37 2.40
C TYR A 149 12.84 17.55 2.72
N GLY A 150 14.14 17.27 2.85
CA GLY A 150 15.16 18.27 3.15
C GLY A 150 15.27 18.69 4.62
N TRP A 151 14.53 18.05 5.54
CA TRP A 151 14.63 18.32 7.00
C TRP A 151 15.70 17.44 7.68
N GLY A 152 16.38 16.61 6.88
CA GLY A 152 17.49 15.75 7.27
C GLY A 152 17.39 14.40 6.57
N ASP A 153 18.52 13.74 6.37
CA ASP A 153 18.57 12.43 5.69
C ASP A 153 18.49 11.28 6.69
N ASN A 154 18.26 10.08 6.15
CA ASN A 154 18.25 8.81 6.90
C ASN A 154 17.32 8.83 8.12
N GLY A 155 16.12 9.36 7.93
CA GLY A 155 15.13 9.46 9.00
C GLY A 155 14.53 8.12 9.43
N THR A 156 13.77 8.16 10.52
CA THR A 156 13.05 7.01 11.07
C THR A 156 11.62 7.40 11.43
N LEU A 157 10.68 6.50 11.16
CA LEU A 157 9.32 6.55 11.70
C LEU A 157 9.26 5.76 13.00
N ASN A 158 8.72 6.37 14.05
CA ASN A 158 8.73 5.81 15.39
C ASN A 158 7.34 5.87 16.02
N LEU A 159 6.94 4.78 16.69
CA LEU A 159 5.72 4.70 17.49
C LEU A 159 6.08 4.43 18.95
N ASP A 160 5.75 5.38 19.82
CA ASP A 160 5.87 5.20 21.26
C ASP A 160 4.67 4.41 21.84
N ALA A 161 4.82 3.94 23.08
CA ALA A 161 3.81 3.14 23.77
C ALA A 161 2.51 3.91 24.09
N ASP A 162 2.54 5.25 24.04
CA ASP A 162 1.40 6.14 24.25
C ASP A 162 0.75 6.58 22.93
N GLY A 163 1.01 5.90 21.81
CA GLY A 163 0.42 6.23 20.51
C GLY A 163 1.02 7.47 19.85
N TYR A 164 2.11 8.02 20.40
CA TYR A 164 2.80 9.15 19.80
C TYR A 164 3.62 8.69 18.59
N LEU A 165 3.29 9.24 17.43
CA LEU A 165 3.86 8.92 16.14
C LEU A 165 4.65 10.11 15.62
N TYR A 166 5.92 9.88 15.30
CA TYR A 166 6.85 10.94 14.92
C TYR A 166 7.98 10.46 14.01
N LEU A 167 8.57 11.44 13.32
CA LEU A 167 9.71 11.28 12.45
C LEU A 167 10.95 11.91 13.08
N LEU A 168 12.06 11.18 13.10
CA LEU A 168 13.38 11.69 13.47
C LEU A 168 14.30 11.69 12.24
N ASN A 169 15.26 12.62 12.15
CA ASN A 169 16.34 12.52 11.15
C ASN A 169 17.46 11.57 11.63
N GLY A 170 18.46 11.32 10.79
CA GLY A 170 19.57 10.42 11.11
C GLY A 170 20.43 10.82 12.31
N ALA A 171 20.36 12.08 12.76
CA ALA A 171 21.01 12.56 13.98
C ALA A 171 20.11 12.46 15.24
N GLY A 172 18.88 11.98 15.09
CA GLY A 172 17.90 11.83 16.17
C GLY A 172 17.10 13.09 16.49
N TYR A 173 17.20 14.15 15.69
CA TYR A 173 16.36 15.34 15.86
C TYR A 173 14.96 15.11 15.30
N ASN A 174 13.95 15.61 16.01
CA ASN A 174 12.56 15.54 15.56
C ASN A 174 12.37 16.36 14.28
N MET A 175 11.92 15.70 13.21
CA MET A 175 11.49 16.36 11.99
C MET A 175 10.02 16.75 12.09
N LYS A 176 9.14 15.79 12.40
CA LYS A 176 7.70 16.03 12.41
C LYS A 176 6.98 15.11 13.39
N ASN A 177 5.96 15.66 14.05
CA ASN A 177 4.99 14.89 14.82
C ASN A 177 3.77 14.64 13.94
N LEU A 178 3.39 13.39 13.75
CA LEU A 178 2.20 13.02 13.00
C LEU A 178 0.98 12.96 13.90
N THR A 179 1.16 12.61 15.18
CA THR A 179 0.11 12.63 16.20
C THR A 179 0.50 13.46 17.42
N ASN A 180 -0.50 13.76 18.25
CA ASN A 180 -0.29 14.41 19.54
C ASN A 180 0.25 13.40 20.57
N ARG A 181 0.87 13.92 21.63
CA ARG A 181 1.28 13.12 22.79
C ARG A 181 0.12 12.92 23.77
N GLY A 182 0.28 11.92 24.65
CA GLY A 182 -0.56 11.80 25.85
C GLY A 182 -1.84 10.99 25.66
N TYR A 183 -1.90 10.08 24.69
CA TYR A 183 -2.95 9.07 24.71
C TYR A 183 -2.77 8.12 25.90
N THR A 184 -3.86 7.47 26.32
CA THR A 184 -3.84 6.58 27.48
C THR A 184 -2.99 5.34 27.21
N THR A 185 -1.95 5.12 28.01
CA THR A 185 -1.19 3.86 27.99
C THR A 185 -1.84 2.77 28.82
N ARG A 186 -2.87 3.10 29.61
CA ARG A 186 -3.50 2.15 30.52
C ARG A 186 -4.29 1.12 29.73
N GLU A 187 -3.76 -0.10 29.71
CA GLU A 187 -4.42 -1.29 29.15
C GLU A 187 -4.83 -1.10 27.68
N THR A 188 -4.09 -0.25 26.97
CA THR A 188 -4.36 0.09 25.57
C THR A 188 -3.12 -0.23 24.75
N ILE A 189 -3.34 -0.86 23.60
CA ILE A 189 -2.29 -1.18 22.62
C ILE A 189 -2.46 -0.26 21.42
N TYR A 190 -1.33 0.21 20.90
CA TYR A 190 -1.26 0.98 19.67
C TYR A 190 -0.47 0.20 18.61
N LEU A 191 -0.96 0.24 17.39
CA LEU A 191 -0.23 -0.24 16.22
C LEU A 191 -0.52 0.67 15.05
N MET A 192 0.40 0.69 14.09
CA MET A 192 0.17 1.34 12.82
C MET A 192 0.17 0.32 11.71
N ARG A 193 -0.70 0.52 10.72
CA ARG A 193 -0.81 -0.37 9.57
C ARG A 193 -1.09 0.43 8.30
N ILE A 194 -0.50 0.00 7.18
CA ILE A 194 -1.04 0.35 5.86
C ILE A 194 -2.08 -0.71 5.48
N ASP A 195 -3.35 -0.33 5.47
CA ASP A 195 -4.44 -1.27 5.25
C ASP A 195 -4.58 -1.64 3.78
N ALA A 196 -5.46 -2.60 3.49
CA ALA A 196 -5.67 -3.09 2.12
C ALA A 196 -6.20 -2.02 1.15
N ASP A 197 -6.80 -0.95 1.68
CA ASP A 197 -7.21 0.22 0.90
C ASP A 197 -6.07 1.19 0.61
N GLY A 198 -4.87 0.94 1.15
CA GLY A 198 -3.69 1.76 0.91
C GLY A 198 -3.57 2.98 1.82
N ILE A 199 -4.46 3.16 2.80
CA ILE A 199 -4.34 4.25 3.79
C ILE A 199 -3.53 3.77 4.99
N PHE A 200 -2.65 4.65 5.47
CA PHE A 200 -1.84 4.40 6.66
C PHE A 200 -2.57 4.90 7.90
N ARG A 201 -2.82 4.02 8.87
CA ARG A 201 -3.64 4.29 10.05
C ARG A 201 -2.92 3.94 11.34
N LEU A 202 -3.17 4.74 12.37
CA LEU A 202 -2.84 4.43 13.75
C LEU A 202 -4.10 3.92 14.46
N TYR A 203 -4.02 2.70 14.95
CA TYR A 203 -5.09 2.03 15.66
C TYR A 203 -4.82 1.99 17.16
N SER A 204 -5.90 2.02 17.93
CA SER A 204 -5.89 1.80 19.39
C SER A 204 -6.85 0.68 19.76
N HIS A 205 -6.48 -0.15 20.73
CA HIS A 205 -7.34 -1.20 21.25
C HIS A 205 -7.23 -1.29 22.77
N ASN A 206 -8.37 -1.16 23.45
CA ASN A 206 -8.46 -1.27 24.89
C ASN A 206 -8.68 -2.73 25.30
N LEU A 207 -7.72 -3.31 26.03
CA LEU A 207 -7.71 -4.71 26.43
C LEU A 207 -8.82 -5.11 27.41
N LYS A 208 -9.49 -4.15 28.05
CA LYS A 208 -10.59 -4.42 29.00
C LYS A 208 -11.97 -4.28 28.38
N GLN A 209 -12.10 -3.55 27.29
CA GLN A 209 -13.38 -3.39 26.61
C GLN A 209 -13.47 -4.47 25.53
N SER A 210 -14.60 -5.18 25.50
CA SER A 210 -14.93 -6.00 24.34
C SER A 210 -15.27 -5.04 23.20
N GLY A 211 -14.35 -4.87 22.25
CA GLY A 211 -14.55 -3.96 21.12
C GLY A 211 -13.44 -4.10 20.08
N ASP A 212 -13.74 -3.60 18.88
CA ASP A 212 -12.80 -3.60 17.76
C ASP A 212 -11.73 -2.51 17.92
N TRP A 213 -10.73 -2.54 17.04
CA TRP A 213 -9.71 -1.50 16.96
C TRP A 213 -10.34 -0.16 16.56
N SER A 214 -9.95 0.92 17.23
CA SER A 214 -10.39 2.29 16.91
C SER A 214 -9.29 3.04 16.16
N ILE A 215 -9.64 3.67 15.04
CA ILE A 215 -8.73 4.54 14.28
C ILE A 215 -8.62 5.88 15.00
N ILE A 216 -7.40 6.28 15.38
CA ILE A 216 -7.15 7.57 16.06
C ILE A 216 -6.40 8.57 15.17
N TRP A 217 -5.81 8.11 14.07
CA TRP A 217 -5.19 8.94 13.05
C TRP A 217 -5.12 8.16 11.73
N SER A 218 -5.23 8.87 10.60
CA SER A 218 -5.03 8.33 9.27
C SER A 218 -4.27 9.33 8.39
N SER A 219 -3.53 8.81 7.41
CA SER A 219 -2.81 9.62 6.43
C SER A 219 -3.75 10.36 5.48
N SER A 220 -4.92 9.79 5.22
CA SER A 220 -6.05 10.44 4.54
C SER A 220 -7.39 9.97 5.13
N SER A 221 -8.41 10.82 5.00
CA SER A 221 -9.82 10.47 5.22
C SER A 221 -10.54 10.10 3.92
N ASP A 222 -9.96 10.44 2.77
CA ASP A 222 -10.50 10.14 1.45
C ASP A 222 -10.00 8.78 0.98
N LYS A 223 -10.91 7.81 0.88
CA LYS A 223 -10.59 6.45 0.42
C LYS A 223 -10.19 6.40 -1.05
N CYS A 224 -10.40 7.45 -1.84
CA CYS A 224 -9.96 7.53 -3.23
C CYS A 224 -8.57 8.16 -3.42
N ASP A 225 -7.92 8.65 -2.36
CA ASP A 225 -6.53 9.15 -2.47
C ASP A 225 -5.52 8.09 -2.92
N PRO A 226 -5.57 6.83 -2.41
CA PRO A 226 -4.65 5.79 -2.84
C PRO A 226 -4.71 5.52 -4.35
N MET A 227 -3.63 5.87 -5.04
CA MET A 227 -3.50 5.67 -6.48
C MET A 227 -3.51 4.18 -6.82
N GLY A 228 -4.43 3.77 -7.69
CA GLY A 228 -4.54 2.38 -8.13
C GLY A 228 -5.43 1.54 -7.24
N LEU A 229 -6.23 2.17 -6.36
CA LEU A 229 -7.39 1.50 -5.78
C LEU A 229 -8.26 0.97 -6.92
N CYS A 230 -8.88 1.80 -7.73
CA CYS A 230 -9.62 1.26 -8.87
C CYS A 230 -8.67 0.66 -9.93
N GLY A 231 -9.10 -0.47 -10.51
CA GLY A 231 -8.38 -1.12 -11.59
C GLY A 231 -8.36 -0.26 -12.87
N LEU A 232 -7.71 -0.77 -13.90
CA LEU A 232 -7.53 -0.05 -15.17
C LEU A 232 -8.88 0.39 -15.77
N ASN A 233 -8.92 1.57 -16.38
CA ASN A 233 -10.10 2.13 -17.06
C ASN A 233 -11.32 2.32 -16.14
N ALA A 234 -11.06 2.54 -14.86
CA ALA A 234 -12.07 2.84 -13.85
C ALA A 234 -11.59 3.99 -12.97
N PHE A 235 -12.52 4.85 -12.58
CA PHE A 235 -12.27 5.97 -11.68
C PHE A 235 -12.86 5.73 -10.31
N CYS A 236 -12.17 6.26 -9.31
CA CYS A 236 -12.61 6.21 -7.92
C CYS A 236 -13.52 7.39 -7.61
N VAL A 237 -14.70 7.08 -7.07
CA VAL A 237 -15.70 8.03 -6.62
C VAL A 237 -15.85 7.91 -5.10
N PRO A 238 -15.65 9.00 -4.35
CA PRO A 238 -15.96 9.03 -2.92
C PRO A 238 -17.45 8.77 -2.69
N ASN A 239 -17.79 7.79 -1.84
CA ASN A 239 -19.18 7.47 -1.48
C ASN A 239 -19.30 7.35 0.05
N ASP A 240 -19.56 8.48 0.71
CA ASP A 240 -19.55 8.63 2.17
C ASP A 240 -18.22 8.18 2.80
N GLN A 241 -18.22 7.00 3.46
CA GLN A 241 -17.06 6.40 4.10
C GLN A 241 -16.45 5.26 3.27
N GLU A 242 -16.93 5.05 2.04
CA GLU A 242 -16.45 4.02 1.13
C GLU A 242 -15.93 4.62 -0.19
N ALA A 243 -15.09 3.85 -0.87
CA ALA A 243 -14.67 4.16 -2.24
C ALA A 243 -15.47 3.28 -3.21
N LEU A 244 -16.04 3.90 -4.25
CA LEU A 244 -16.72 3.20 -5.32
C LEU A 244 -15.87 3.29 -6.59
N CYS A 245 -15.64 2.15 -7.26
CA CYS A 245 -15.01 2.13 -8.57
C CYS A 245 -16.06 2.08 -9.67
N VAL A 246 -16.04 3.08 -10.53
CA VAL A 246 -16.96 3.21 -11.68
C VAL A 246 -16.14 3.10 -12.96
N CYS A 247 -16.60 2.26 -13.89
CA CYS A 247 -15.95 2.14 -15.19
C CYS A 247 -16.15 3.41 -16.01
N LEU A 248 -15.17 3.73 -16.85
CA LEU A 248 -15.32 4.77 -17.86
C LEU A 248 -16.51 4.50 -18.79
N PRO A 249 -17.10 5.54 -19.40
CA PRO A 249 -18.12 5.35 -20.42
C PRO A 249 -17.68 4.40 -21.54
N GLY A 250 -18.54 3.44 -21.89
CA GLY A 250 -18.23 2.39 -22.87
C GLY A 250 -17.39 1.22 -22.32
N PHE A 251 -17.07 1.23 -21.02
CA PHE A 251 -16.42 0.11 -20.35
C PHE A 251 -17.37 -0.58 -19.37
N ALA A 252 -17.12 -1.86 -19.14
CA ALA A 252 -17.82 -2.68 -18.16
C ALA A 252 -16.79 -3.41 -17.29
N MET A 253 -17.16 -3.64 -16.03
CA MET A 253 -16.30 -4.30 -15.06
C MET A 253 -15.99 -5.72 -15.55
N VAL A 254 -14.72 -6.11 -15.51
CA VAL A 254 -14.29 -7.45 -15.94
C VAL A 254 -14.93 -8.52 -15.05
N ASP A 255 -15.01 -8.25 -13.74
CA ASP A 255 -15.63 -9.13 -12.76
C ASP A 255 -16.43 -8.34 -11.70
N PRO A 256 -17.77 -8.42 -11.69
CA PRO A 256 -18.62 -7.79 -10.68
C PRO A 256 -18.33 -8.32 -9.26
N GLY A 257 -17.48 -7.63 -8.53
CA GLY A 257 -17.03 -8.01 -7.18
C GLY A 257 -15.52 -7.89 -6.97
N ASN A 258 -14.76 -7.73 -8.06
CA ASN A 258 -13.32 -7.52 -7.99
C ASN A 258 -12.90 -6.31 -8.83
N TRP A 259 -13.05 -5.11 -8.26
CA TRP A 259 -12.69 -3.85 -8.90
C TRP A 259 -11.21 -3.74 -9.28
N LYS A 260 -10.34 -4.56 -8.69
CA LYS A 260 -8.89 -4.59 -9.01
C LYS A 260 -8.62 -5.07 -10.43
N LEU A 261 -9.53 -5.87 -11.01
CA LEU A 261 -9.40 -6.33 -12.39
C LEU A 261 -9.72 -5.22 -13.41
N GLY A 262 -10.28 -4.10 -12.95
CA GLY A 262 -10.60 -2.96 -13.80
C GLY A 262 -11.78 -3.22 -14.72
N CYS A 263 -11.80 -2.48 -15.82
CA CYS A 263 -12.86 -2.51 -16.80
C CYS A 263 -12.33 -2.72 -18.21
N ASP A 264 -13.09 -3.46 -19.00
CA ASP A 264 -12.85 -3.68 -20.42
C ASP A 264 -13.98 -3.08 -21.25
N ARG A 265 -13.69 -2.81 -22.52
CA ARG A 265 -14.71 -2.28 -23.45
C ARG A 265 -15.90 -3.22 -23.52
N ASN A 266 -17.09 -2.65 -23.40
CA ASN A 266 -18.34 -3.39 -23.61
C ASN A 266 -18.76 -3.45 -25.08
N PHE A 267 -17.91 -2.94 -25.98
CA PHE A 267 -18.11 -2.90 -27.43
C PHE A 267 -16.86 -3.37 -28.19
N THR A 268 -17.05 -3.78 -29.44
CA THR A 268 -15.92 -4.11 -30.32
C THR A 268 -15.35 -2.83 -30.92
N ALA A 269 -14.07 -2.55 -30.67
CA ALA A 269 -13.39 -1.43 -31.29
C ALA A 269 -13.39 -1.59 -32.82
N GLN A 270 -13.96 -0.62 -33.53
CA GLN A 270 -13.98 -0.64 -34.99
C GLN A 270 -12.56 -0.45 -35.53
N SER A 271 -12.20 -1.18 -36.58
CA SER A 271 -10.94 -0.97 -37.28
C SER A 271 -10.99 0.37 -38.00
N CYS A 272 -10.01 1.24 -37.77
CA CYS A 272 -9.83 2.52 -38.45
C CYS A 272 -9.52 2.45 -39.96
N GLN A 273 -9.82 1.34 -40.62
CA GLN A 273 -9.53 1.11 -42.03
C GLN A 273 -10.67 1.53 -42.97
N SER A 274 -11.85 1.88 -42.45
CA SER A 274 -12.98 2.36 -43.26
C SER A 274 -13.15 3.88 -43.18
N ASN A 275 -13.30 4.54 -44.33
CA ASN A 275 -13.55 5.98 -44.43
C ASN A 275 -14.88 6.44 -43.78
N ASP A 276 -15.72 5.53 -43.29
CA ASP A 276 -16.96 5.81 -42.56
C ASP A 276 -16.75 6.05 -41.04
N VAL A 277 -15.50 5.96 -40.55
CA VAL A 277 -15.15 5.99 -39.12
C VAL A 277 -15.26 7.38 -38.48
N TYR A 278 -15.34 8.46 -39.26
CA TYR A 278 -15.44 9.82 -38.74
C TYR A 278 -16.72 10.11 -37.92
N ASN A 279 -17.74 9.24 -37.99
CA ASN A 279 -19.04 9.44 -37.34
C ASN A 279 -19.37 8.42 -36.23
N ALA A 280 -18.44 7.54 -35.83
CA ALA A 280 -18.74 6.42 -34.93
C ALA A 280 -18.33 6.61 -33.46
N TYR A 281 -17.56 7.66 -33.14
CA TYR A 281 -17.07 7.91 -31.78
C TYR A 281 -17.89 8.99 -31.08
N THR A 282 -18.57 8.61 -30.01
CA THR A 282 -19.14 9.55 -29.05
C THR A 282 -18.07 9.86 -28.02
N VAL A 283 -17.66 11.13 -27.93
CA VAL A 283 -16.80 11.59 -26.83
C VAL A 283 -17.70 12.08 -25.71
N GLU A 284 -17.56 11.48 -24.54
CA GLU A 284 -18.25 11.90 -23.32
C GLU A 284 -17.29 12.72 -22.45
N GLU A 285 -17.79 13.83 -21.92
CA GLU A 285 -17.04 14.65 -20.99
C GLU A 285 -17.18 14.10 -19.57
N LEU A 286 -16.04 13.88 -18.92
CA LEU A 286 -15.97 13.59 -17.50
C LEU A 286 -15.53 14.86 -16.78
N ALA A 287 -16.46 15.48 -16.04
CA ALA A 287 -16.15 16.62 -15.21
C ALA A 287 -15.30 16.19 -14.01
N ASN A 288 -14.50 17.12 -13.49
CA ASN A 288 -13.75 16.96 -12.24
C ASN A 288 -12.97 15.64 -12.12
N THR A 289 -12.33 15.18 -13.20
CA THR A 289 -11.58 13.93 -13.18
C THR A 289 -10.08 14.22 -13.29
N ILE A 290 -9.29 13.61 -12.42
CA ILE A 290 -7.83 13.57 -12.51
C ILE A 290 -7.37 12.16 -12.88
N TRP A 291 -6.27 12.04 -13.62
CA TRP A 291 -5.68 10.76 -13.99
C TRP A 291 -4.17 10.88 -14.22
N GLU A 292 -3.49 9.74 -14.38
CA GLU A 292 -2.08 9.72 -14.77
C GLU A 292 -1.88 10.27 -16.19
N ASP A 293 -1.24 11.44 -16.33
CA ASP A 293 -0.95 12.01 -17.65
C ASP A 293 0.31 11.40 -18.27
N VAL A 294 0.08 10.36 -19.09
CA VAL A 294 1.09 9.70 -19.93
C VAL A 294 0.82 9.96 -21.41
N SER A 295 0.55 11.23 -21.75
CA SER A 295 0.18 11.61 -23.11
C SER A 295 1.24 11.25 -24.15
N TYR A 296 0.79 10.61 -25.23
CA TYR A 296 1.65 10.26 -26.36
C TYR A 296 1.74 11.38 -27.40
N SER A 297 0.81 12.35 -27.33
CA SER A 297 0.76 13.51 -28.22
C SER A 297 0.21 14.73 -27.47
N VAL A 298 0.90 15.85 -27.62
CA VAL A 298 0.54 17.14 -27.03
C VAL A 298 0.39 18.16 -28.16
N LEU A 299 -0.80 18.75 -28.28
CA LEU A 299 -1.15 19.70 -29.32
C LEU A 299 -1.57 21.03 -28.68
N GLN A 300 -1.19 22.15 -29.29
CA GLN A 300 -1.77 23.44 -28.95
C GLN A 300 -3.17 23.52 -29.54
N SER A 301 -4.14 23.89 -28.71
CA SER A 301 -5.55 23.87 -29.05
C SER A 301 -6.22 25.10 -28.46
N THR A 302 -6.86 25.91 -29.29
CA THR A 302 -7.45 27.18 -28.85
C THR A 302 -8.68 26.98 -27.99
N VAL A 303 -9.49 25.97 -28.32
CA VAL A 303 -10.70 25.59 -27.57
C VAL A 303 -10.73 24.08 -27.34
N LYS A 304 -11.67 23.63 -26.51
CA LYS A 304 -11.81 22.22 -26.11
C LYS A 304 -12.32 21.37 -27.27
N GLU A 305 -13.20 21.92 -28.10
CA GLU A 305 -13.82 21.26 -29.24
C GLU A 305 -12.78 20.81 -30.27
N ASP A 306 -11.76 21.63 -30.49
CA ASP A 306 -10.60 21.30 -31.34
C ASP A 306 -9.86 20.06 -30.79
N CYS A 307 -9.72 19.96 -29.47
CA CYS A 307 -9.07 18.81 -28.82
C CYS A 307 -9.92 17.55 -28.92
N GLN A 308 -11.23 17.68 -28.72
CA GLN A 308 -12.19 16.59 -28.91
C GLN A 308 -12.12 16.05 -30.33
N GLN A 309 -12.18 16.93 -31.34
CA GLN A 309 -12.06 16.53 -32.74
C GLN A 309 -10.71 15.87 -33.03
N ALA A 310 -9.61 16.47 -32.57
CA ALA A 310 -8.28 15.90 -32.78
C ALA A 310 -8.13 14.49 -32.16
N CYS A 311 -8.80 14.21 -31.04
CA CYS A 311 -8.85 12.87 -30.47
C CYS A 311 -9.70 11.94 -31.34
N SER A 312 -10.91 12.33 -31.72
CA SER A 312 -11.81 11.52 -32.54
C SER A 312 -11.24 11.14 -33.91
N GLU A 313 -10.36 11.97 -34.48
CA GLU A 313 -9.67 11.70 -35.76
C GLU A 313 -8.44 10.79 -35.62
N ASP A 314 -8.01 10.48 -34.39
CA ASP A 314 -6.84 9.68 -34.10
C ASP A 314 -7.24 8.35 -33.47
N CYS A 315 -7.05 7.28 -34.23
CA CYS A 315 -7.39 5.91 -33.87
C CYS A 315 -6.69 5.35 -32.64
N ASN A 316 -5.64 6.02 -32.16
CA ASN A 316 -4.96 5.65 -30.92
C ASN A 316 -5.42 6.52 -29.74
N CYS A 317 -6.29 7.50 -29.96
CA CYS A 317 -6.78 8.37 -28.91
C CYS A 317 -8.04 7.76 -28.30
N GLU A 318 -7.99 7.56 -26.99
CA GLU A 318 -9.06 6.94 -26.21
C GLU A 318 -9.65 7.95 -25.21
N ALA A 319 -8.81 8.87 -24.75
CA ALA A 319 -9.21 10.04 -23.98
C ALA A 319 -8.29 11.22 -24.32
N ALA A 320 -8.75 12.44 -24.03
CA ALA A 320 -7.94 13.63 -24.15
C ALA A 320 -8.13 14.54 -22.95
N LEU A 321 -7.03 15.07 -22.44
CA LEU A 321 -7.02 16.07 -21.38
C LEU A 321 -6.83 17.45 -22.01
N PHE A 322 -7.75 18.37 -21.74
CA PHE A 322 -7.64 19.76 -22.19
C PHE A 322 -7.35 20.67 -21.00
N ILE A 323 -6.09 21.08 -20.86
CA ILE A 323 -5.61 21.97 -19.78
C ILE A 323 -4.78 23.08 -20.41
N ASP A 324 -4.98 24.33 -19.98
CA ASP A 324 -4.17 25.48 -20.40
C ASP A 324 -3.97 25.58 -21.93
N ARG A 325 -5.07 25.48 -22.69
CA ARG A 325 -5.07 25.50 -24.18
C ARG A 325 -4.18 24.44 -24.82
N THR A 326 -3.99 23.35 -24.10
CA THR A 326 -3.16 22.23 -24.53
C THR A 326 -4.01 20.97 -24.51
N CYS A 327 -4.07 20.30 -25.65
CA CYS A 327 -4.71 19.01 -25.82
C CYS A 327 -3.68 17.90 -25.63
N ARG A 328 -3.90 17.02 -24.66
CA ARG A 328 -3.00 15.90 -24.33
C ARG A 328 -3.74 14.59 -24.58
N LYS A 329 -3.39 13.90 -25.67
CA LYS A 329 -4.05 12.65 -26.08
C LYS A 329 -3.51 11.46 -25.29
N GLN A 330 -4.40 10.59 -24.85
CA GLN A 330 -4.10 9.41 -24.03
C GLN A 330 -4.48 8.12 -24.78
N ARG A 331 -3.75 7.04 -24.46
CA ARG A 331 -4.03 5.67 -24.91
C ARG A 331 -4.52 4.84 -23.73
N LEU A 332 -5.24 3.77 -24.02
CA LEU A 332 -5.49 2.73 -23.03
C LEU A 332 -4.21 1.95 -22.67
N PRO A 333 -4.16 1.37 -21.47
CA PRO A 333 -5.12 1.54 -20.38
C PRO A 333 -4.94 2.89 -19.68
N LEU A 334 -6.05 3.49 -19.25
CA LEU A 334 -6.01 4.66 -18.36
C LEU A 334 -5.89 4.20 -16.90
N ARG A 335 -5.21 5.00 -16.08
CA ARG A 335 -4.80 4.63 -14.71
C ARG A 335 -4.98 5.78 -13.72
N TRP A 336 -5.25 5.37 -12.47
CA TRP A 336 -5.33 6.24 -11.29
C TRP A 336 -6.31 7.38 -11.43
N GLU A 337 -7.45 7.06 -12.03
CA GLU A 337 -8.52 8.01 -12.23
C GLU A 337 -9.26 8.24 -10.92
N LYS A 338 -9.53 9.50 -10.59
CA LYS A 338 -10.28 9.90 -9.41
C LYS A 338 -11.19 11.07 -9.76
N GLU A 339 -12.41 11.04 -9.23
CA GLU A 339 -13.32 12.19 -9.23
C GLU A 339 -12.94 13.17 -8.09
N THR A 340 -12.87 14.45 -8.41
CA THR A 340 -12.60 15.54 -7.47
C THR A 340 -13.87 16.38 -7.25
N ASP A 341 -13.95 17.06 -6.11
CA ASP A 341 -15.06 17.98 -5.82
C ASP A 341 -15.03 19.26 -6.69
#